data_AF-A0A1Q6YQI9-F1
#
_entry.id   AF-A0A1Q6YQI9-F1
#
_cell.length_a   1.000
_cell.length_b   1.000
_cell.length_c   1.000
_cell.angle_alpha   90.00
_cell.angle_beta   90.00
_cell.angle_gamma   90.00
#
_symmetry.space_group_name_H-M   'P 1'
#
loop_
_entity.id
_entity.type
_entity.pdbx_description
1 polymer ?
#
loop_
_entity_poly.entity_id
_entity_poly.type
_entity_poly.pdbx_seq_one_letter_code
_entity_poly.pdbx_strand_id
1 'polypeptide(L)'
;MTRLWPALLAVLALGACGKKAAPVNPALRVPVPVTDLRGEVHDGAVELAWTNPTRRADNTRLRDIVAARVYRTEDEGVGDPRPALLVRGRIAGYTELLTLTAMPGPPGAVTKPLLTGALVQVTDRQGLIEGRRYTYVVIVEDGEGRVSPPSSRVSVTFGAAPDAPQGLTAAPGPRQVRLTWQPPARGGPDVLYEVLRAPAPGAPPQVITPSPIAATEFVDGGVENGRTYYYTVRAVRRAAGTIARGGVTPVVAASPVDRTPPAPPRDLVASTAGSSVQLRWSGPTDAEVAGYVVYRAAAGREFERVGSTTAPTTSFVDRDVPPGTYRYAVTTQDATARAIESARSGDVTVTVP
;
A
#
# COMPACT_ATOMS: atom_id res chain seq x y z
N MET A 1 -46.22 -91.45 3.61
CA MET A 1 -45.01 -91.93 4.30
C MET A 1 -44.08 -90.74 4.50
N THR A 2 -43.58 -90.56 5.73
CA THR A 2 -42.35 -89.83 6.15
C THR A 2 -42.28 -88.31 5.88
N ARG A 3 -42.43 -87.44 6.92
CA ARG A 3 -41.38 -86.93 7.87
C ARG A 3 -40.52 -85.82 7.20
N LEU A 4 -40.21 -84.63 7.71
CA LEU A 4 -40.01 -84.06 9.06
C LEU A 4 -39.92 -82.49 8.99
N TRP A 5 -40.25 -81.85 10.12
CA TRP A 5 -39.77 -80.57 10.70
C TRP A 5 -39.95 -79.18 10.02
N PRO A 6 -40.50 -78.17 10.74
CA PRO A 6 -40.58 -76.78 10.28
C PRO A 6 -39.30 -75.98 10.58
N ALA A 7 -38.89 -75.13 9.62
CA ALA A 7 -37.83 -74.15 9.81
C ALA A 7 -38.37 -72.90 10.52
N LEU A 8 -37.70 -72.55 11.62
CA LEU A 8 -37.83 -71.31 12.37
C LEU A 8 -37.43 -70.13 11.46
N LEU A 9 -38.35 -69.19 11.22
CA LEU A 9 -38.06 -67.89 10.61
C LEU A 9 -38.68 -66.80 11.50
N ALA A 10 -37.98 -66.48 12.59
CA ALA A 10 -38.33 -65.36 13.45
C ALA A 10 -37.85 -64.07 12.80
N VAL A 11 -38.82 -63.26 12.36
CA VAL A 11 -38.64 -61.94 11.77
C VAL A 11 -38.05 -60.98 12.80
N LEU A 12 -36.83 -60.50 12.55
CA LEU A 12 -36.24 -59.35 13.25
C LEU A 12 -36.98 -58.07 12.79
N ALA A 13 -38.04 -57.71 13.49
CA ALA A 13 -38.66 -56.39 13.38
C ALA A 13 -37.79 -55.37 14.12
N LEU A 14 -36.75 -54.85 13.45
CA LEU A 14 -36.07 -53.65 13.91
C LEU A 14 -37.03 -52.47 13.72
N GLY A 15 -37.63 -52.04 14.84
CA GLY A 15 -38.38 -50.79 14.92
C GLY A 15 -37.48 -49.61 14.59
N ALA A 16 -37.47 -49.20 13.33
CA ALA A 16 -36.96 -47.91 12.90
C ALA A 16 -37.93 -46.83 13.37
N CYS A 17 -37.87 -46.50 14.67
CA CYS A 17 -38.48 -45.28 15.20
C CYS A 17 -37.72 -44.08 14.61
N GLY A 18 -38.15 -43.64 13.43
CA GLY A 18 -37.84 -42.30 12.95
C GLY A 18 -38.42 -41.30 13.94
N LYS A 19 -37.61 -40.82 14.90
CA LYS A 19 -37.96 -39.66 15.71
C LYS A 19 -38.26 -38.53 14.73
N LYS A 20 -39.54 -38.15 14.59
CA LYS A 20 -39.91 -36.87 13.99
C LYS A 20 -39.22 -35.80 14.83
N ALA A 21 -38.11 -35.27 14.34
CA ALA A 21 -37.50 -34.09 14.91
C ALA A 21 -38.55 -32.97 14.89
N ALA A 22 -38.50 -32.08 15.89
CA ALA A 22 -39.37 -30.92 15.90
C ALA A 22 -39.25 -30.17 14.56
N PRO A 23 -40.35 -29.66 13.99
CA PRO A 23 -40.31 -28.93 12.73
C PRO A 23 -39.29 -27.79 12.85
N VAL A 24 -38.17 -27.92 12.14
CA VAL A 24 -37.13 -26.90 12.08
C VAL A 24 -37.68 -25.81 11.17
N ASN A 25 -37.79 -24.59 11.70
CA ASN A 25 -38.20 -23.43 10.90
C ASN A 25 -37.33 -23.38 9.63
N PRO A 26 -37.91 -23.50 8.41
CA PRO A 26 -37.14 -23.51 7.16
C PRO A 26 -36.26 -22.26 7.01
N ALA A 27 -36.65 -21.14 7.63
CA ALA A 27 -35.88 -19.90 7.65
C ALA A 27 -34.54 -20.00 8.40
N LEU A 28 -34.31 -21.06 9.20
CA LEU A 28 -33.06 -21.26 9.94
C LEU A 28 -31.94 -21.90 9.09
N ARG A 29 -32.29 -22.52 7.95
CA ARG A 29 -31.31 -23.24 7.11
C ARG A 29 -30.76 -22.42 5.94
N VAL A 30 -31.18 -21.17 5.79
CA VAL A 30 -30.65 -20.28 4.74
C VAL A 30 -29.25 -19.75 5.12
N PRO A 31 -28.41 -19.35 4.16
CA PRO A 31 -27.19 -18.60 4.44
C PRO A 31 -27.47 -17.31 5.23
N VAL A 32 -26.55 -16.90 6.11
CA VAL A 32 -26.63 -15.55 6.71
C VAL A 32 -26.42 -14.48 5.64
N PRO A 33 -26.96 -13.25 5.79
CA PRO A 33 -26.70 -12.18 4.84
C PRO A 33 -25.21 -11.82 4.81
N VAL A 34 -24.76 -11.27 3.68
CA VAL A 34 -23.47 -10.58 3.58
C VAL A 34 -23.51 -9.33 4.47
N THR A 35 -22.51 -9.16 5.32
CA THR A 35 -22.49 -8.07 6.32
C THR A 35 -21.46 -6.99 6.05
N ASP A 36 -20.50 -7.23 5.14
CA ASP A 36 -19.34 -6.37 4.88
C ASP A 36 -19.30 -5.82 3.45
N LEU A 37 -20.47 -5.77 2.78
CA LEU A 37 -20.56 -5.15 1.45
C LEU A 37 -20.11 -3.69 1.52
N ARG A 38 -19.18 -3.34 0.64
CA ARG A 38 -18.69 -1.98 0.43
C ARG A 38 -18.65 -1.65 -1.06
N GLY A 39 -18.75 -0.37 -1.37
CA GLY A 39 -18.77 0.14 -2.74
C GLY A 39 -18.05 1.48 -2.84
N GLU A 40 -17.19 1.63 -3.83
CA GLU A 40 -16.40 2.83 -4.06
C GLU A 40 -16.40 3.21 -5.54
N VAL A 41 -16.38 4.52 -5.82
CA VAL A 41 -16.26 5.02 -7.19
C VAL A 41 -14.78 5.12 -7.54
N HIS A 42 -14.34 4.31 -8.51
CA HIS A 42 -12.96 4.26 -8.99
C HIS A 42 -12.95 4.19 -10.52
N ASP A 43 -12.15 5.03 -11.18
CA ASP A 43 -11.91 4.98 -12.62
C ASP A 43 -13.20 4.94 -13.47
N GLY A 44 -14.17 5.80 -13.13
CA GLY A 44 -15.46 5.89 -13.82
C GLY A 44 -16.38 4.66 -13.64
N ALA A 45 -16.08 3.81 -12.66
CA ALA A 45 -16.85 2.62 -12.33
C ALA A 45 -17.24 2.61 -10.84
N VAL A 46 -18.21 1.77 -10.47
CA VAL A 46 -18.46 1.41 -9.07
C VAL A 46 -17.84 0.04 -8.79
N GLU A 47 -16.83 0.00 -7.94
CA GLU A 47 -16.21 -1.22 -7.47
C GLU A 47 -16.88 -1.68 -6.18
N LEU A 48 -17.39 -2.91 -6.17
CA LEU A 48 -18.02 -3.56 -5.04
C LEU A 48 -17.10 -4.64 -4.49
N ALA A 49 -17.02 -4.75 -3.17
CA ALA A 49 -16.30 -5.82 -2.50
C ALA A 49 -17.05 -6.33 -1.27
N TRP A 50 -17.01 -7.65 -1.05
CA TRP A 50 -17.62 -8.28 0.12
C TRP A 50 -17.05 -9.68 0.39
N THR A 51 -17.31 -10.21 1.58
CA THR A 51 -16.95 -11.59 1.95
C THR A 51 -18.20 -12.45 1.98
N ASN A 52 -18.19 -13.54 1.23
CA ASN A 52 -19.29 -14.49 1.26
C ASN A 52 -19.39 -15.23 2.61
N PRO A 53 -20.60 -15.49 3.11
CA PRO A 53 -20.79 -16.06 4.43
C PRO A 53 -20.28 -17.49 4.53
N THR A 54 -19.90 -17.89 5.76
CA THR A 54 -19.43 -19.25 6.08
C THR A 54 -20.39 -19.99 7.01
N ARG A 55 -21.54 -19.37 7.33
CA ARG A 55 -22.55 -19.93 8.23
C ARG A 55 -23.96 -19.74 7.72
N ARG A 56 -24.85 -20.58 8.22
CA ARG A 56 -26.30 -20.49 8.06
C ARG A 56 -26.91 -19.73 9.24
N ALA A 57 -28.20 -19.36 9.13
CA ALA A 57 -28.92 -18.64 10.20
C ALA A 57 -29.00 -19.42 11.53
N ASP A 58 -28.98 -20.76 11.49
CA ASP A 58 -28.85 -21.64 12.66
C ASP A 58 -27.41 -21.83 13.17
N ASN A 59 -26.46 -21.03 12.67
CA ASN A 59 -25.03 -21.08 13.00
C ASN A 59 -24.29 -22.34 12.52
N THR A 60 -24.95 -23.24 11.80
CA THR A 60 -24.28 -24.39 11.16
C THR A 60 -23.34 -23.92 10.05
N ARG A 61 -22.31 -24.72 9.74
CA ARG A 61 -21.32 -24.37 8.72
C ARG A 61 -21.96 -24.40 7.34
N LEU A 62 -21.79 -23.32 6.60
CA LEU A 62 -22.14 -23.22 5.18
C LEU A 62 -20.89 -23.57 4.37
N ARG A 63 -21.02 -24.44 3.37
CA ARG A 63 -19.88 -24.90 2.54
C ARG A 63 -20.25 -25.06 1.09
N ASP A 64 -21.41 -24.58 0.68
CA ASP A 64 -22.12 -24.95 -0.54
C ASP A 64 -22.70 -23.71 -1.23
N ILE A 65 -22.07 -22.54 -1.12
CA ILE A 65 -22.53 -21.36 -1.88
C ILE A 65 -22.29 -21.60 -3.37
N VAL A 66 -23.37 -21.66 -4.14
CA VAL A 66 -23.32 -21.88 -5.59
C VAL A 66 -23.49 -20.60 -6.38
N ALA A 67 -24.14 -19.57 -5.81
CA ALA A 67 -24.27 -18.28 -6.47
C ALA A 67 -24.22 -17.09 -5.51
N ALA A 68 -23.70 -15.97 -6.00
CA ALA A 68 -23.84 -14.64 -5.41
C ALA A 68 -24.42 -13.70 -6.47
N ARG A 69 -25.51 -13.00 -6.13
CA ARG A 69 -26.29 -12.18 -7.06
C ARG A 69 -26.26 -10.74 -6.60
N VAL A 70 -25.84 -9.84 -7.48
CA VAL A 70 -25.70 -8.41 -7.24
C VAL A 70 -26.91 -7.70 -7.83
N TYR A 71 -27.59 -6.91 -7.01
CA TYR A 71 -28.75 -6.12 -7.38
C TYR A 71 -28.42 -4.63 -7.26
N ARG A 72 -28.96 -3.84 -8.18
CA ARG A 72 -28.76 -2.39 -8.25
C ARG A 72 -30.10 -1.67 -8.47
N THR A 73 -30.28 -0.53 -7.83
CA THR A 73 -31.32 0.45 -8.18
C THR A 73 -30.69 1.83 -8.22
N GLU A 74 -31.35 2.78 -8.88
CA GLU A 74 -30.88 4.15 -9.01
C GLU A 74 -31.99 5.16 -8.68
N ASP A 75 -31.59 6.29 -8.10
CA ASP A 75 -32.46 7.44 -7.84
C ASP A 75 -31.65 8.76 -7.84
N GLU A 76 -32.34 9.87 -7.63
CA GLU A 76 -31.76 11.22 -7.62
C GLU A 76 -31.02 11.57 -6.31
N GLY A 77 -30.83 10.60 -5.39
CA GLY A 77 -30.07 10.83 -4.15
C GLY A 77 -30.87 11.44 -3.00
N VAL A 78 -32.18 11.66 -3.17
CA VAL A 78 -33.04 12.33 -2.17
C VAL A 78 -33.70 11.33 -1.23
N GLY A 79 -33.58 11.57 0.08
CA GLY A 79 -34.21 10.74 1.12
C GLY A 79 -33.56 9.37 1.30
N ASP A 80 -34.25 8.47 2.01
CA ASP A 80 -33.76 7.12 2.24
C ASP A 80 -33.72 6.32 0.93
N PRO A 81 -32.66 5.50 0.71
CA PRO A 81 -32.62 4.63 -0.45
C PRO A 81 -33.77 3.62 -0.40
N ARG A 82 -34.18 3.12 -1.57
CA ARG A 82 -35.27 2.14 -1.69
C ARG A 82 -35.04 0.92 -0.77
N PRO A 83 -36.05 0.44 -0.03
CA PRO A 83 -35.93 -0.78 0.76
C PRO A 83 -35.58 -1.99 -0.10
N ALA A 84 -34.71 -2.87 0.40
CA ALA A 84 -34.33 -4.10 -0.27
C ALA A 84 -35.19 -5.25 0.27
N LEU A 85 -36.21 -5.66 -0.47
CA LEU A 85 -37.13 -6.72 -0.06
C LEU A 85 -36.94 -7.95 -0.95
N LEU A 86 -36.63 -9.09 -0.33
CA LEU A 86 -36.55 -10.37 -1.04
C LEU A 86 -37.98 -10.88 -1.31
N VAL A 87 -38.36 -10.92 -2.58
CA VAL A 87 -39.66 -11.39 -3.06
C VAL A 87 -39.43 -12.43 -4.14
N ARG A 88 -39.86 -13.67 -3.91
CA ARG A 88 -39.72 -14.79 -4.86
C ARG A 88 -38.28 -14.99 -5.37
N GLY A 89 -37.30 -14.90 -4.47
CA GLY A 89 -35.88 -15.11 -4.78
C GLY A 89 -35.17 -13.93 -5.46
N ARG A 90 -35.83 -12.78 -5.63
CA ARG A 90 -35.26 -11.56 -6.22
C ARG A 90 -35.48 -10.35 -5.30
N ILE A 91 -34.70 -9.28 -5.49
CA ILE A 91 -34.90 -8.03 -4.75
C ILE A 91 -35.90 -7.13 -5.50
N ALA A 92 -37.06 -6.91 -4.90
CA ALA A 92 -38.13 -6.11 -5.52
C ALA A 92 -37.69 -4.65 -5.74
N GLY A 93 -37.89 -4.13 -6.96
CA GLY A 93 -37.52 -2.76 -7.32
C GLY A 93 -36.03 -2.54 -7.57
N TYR A 94 -35.24 -3.62 -7.63
CA TYR A 94 -33.84 -3.59 -8.03
C TYR A 94 -33.65 -4.44 -9.30
N THR A 95 -32.75 -3.99 -10.17
CA THR A 95 -32.29 -4.74 -11.33
C THR A 95 -31.16 -5.68 -10.92
N GLU A 96 -31.22 -6.95 -11.35
CA GLU A 96 -30.10 -7.89 -11.19
C GLU A 96 -28.99 -7.49 -12.16
N LEU A 97 -27.86 -7.02 -11.63
CA LEU A 97 -26.71 -6.56 -12.41
C LEU A 97 -25.84 -7.75 -12.86
N LEU A 98 -25.59 -8.69 -11.95
CA LEU A 98 -24.68 -9.80 -12.17
C LEU A 98 -25.05 -10.98 -11.27
N THR A 99 -24.90 -12.20 -11.80
CA THR A 99 -24.87 -13.42 -11.01
C THR A 99 -23.52 -14.11 -11.19
N LEU A 100 -22.81 -14.29 -10.08
CA LEU A 100 -21.58 -15.05 -9.99
C LEU A 100 -21.93 -16.48 -9.60
N THR A 101 -21.53 -17.46 -10.41
CA THR A 101 -21.76 -18.88 -10.12
C THR A 101 -20.46 -19.60 -9.80
N ALA A 102 -20.48 -20.54 -8.85
CA ALA A 102 -19.35 -21.41 -8.60
C ALA A 102 -19.02 -22.24 -9.85
N MET A 103 -17.77 -22.25 -10.29
CA MET A 103 -17.33 -23.11 -11.39
C MET A 103 -17.32 -24.58 -10.92
N PRO A 104 -17.86 -25.53 -11.71
CA PRO A 104 -17.66 -26.94 -11.43
C PRO A 104 -16.17 -27.27 -11.59
N GLY A 105 -15.56 -27.87 -10.56
CA GLY A 105 -14.20 -28.40 -10.66
C GLY A 105 -14.12 -29.60 -11.59
N PRO A 106 -12.91 -30.01 -12.02
CA PRO A 106 -12.73 -31.21 -12.83
C PRO A 106 -13.29 -32.46 -12.12
N PRO A 107 -13.78 -33.46 -12.86
CA PRO A 107 -14.33 -34.68 -12.28
C PRO A 107 -13.32 -35.35 -11.34
N GLY A 108 -13.72 -35.58 -10.08
CA GLY A 108 -12.87 -36.21 -9.06
C GLY A 108 -12.20 -35.25 -8.06
N ALA A 109 -12.28 -33.94 -8.27
CA ALA A 109 -11.92 -32.98 -7.22
C ALA A 109 -13.02 -32.93 -6.16
N VAL A 110 -12.65 -32.90 -4.87
CA VAL A 110 -13.57 -32.50 -3.80
C VAL A 110 -13.87 -31.02 -4.03
N THR A 111 -14.96 -30.73 -4.76
CA THR A 111 -15.35 -29.38 -5.15
C THR A 111 -15.72 -28.58 -3.90
N LYS A 112 -14.77 -27.83 -3.37
CA LYS A 112 -15.09 -26.69 -2.52
C LYS A 112 -15.84 -25.72 -3.43
N PRO A 113 -17.09 -25.34 -3.15
CA PRO A 113 -17.72 -24.30 -3.94
C PRO A 113 -16.91 -23.04 -3.68
N LEU A 114 -16.34 -22.53 -4.76
CA LEU A 114 -15.29 -21.53 -4.77
C LEU A 114 -15.73 -20.20 -4.16
N LEU A 115 -17.02 -20.06 -3.83
CA LEU A 115 -17.60 -18.84 -3.30
C LEU A 115 -17.67 -18.80 -1.77
N THR A 116 -17.73 -19.92 -1.04
CA THR A 116 -17.88 -19.85 0.43
C THR A 116 -16.65 -19.26 1.11
N GLY A 117 -16.84 -18.17 1.86
CA GLY A 117 -15.75 -17.44 2.53
C GLY A 117 -14.84 -16.68 1.58
N ALA A 118 -15.16 -16.62 0.28
CA ALA A 118 -14.37 -15.89 -0.69
C ALA A 118 -14.58 -14.39 -0.52
N LEU A 119 -13.48 -13.63 -0.62
CA LEU A 119 -13.53 -12.20 -0.91
C LEU A 119 -13.88 -12.05 -2.39
N VAL A 120 -15.02 -11.43 -2.66
CA VAL A 120 -15.52 -11.19 -4.00
C VAL A 120 -15.34 -9.72 -4.33
N GLN A 121 -14.91 -9.44 -5.57
CA GLN A 121 -14.82 -8.10 -6.13
C GLN A 121 -15.52 -8.06 -7.48
N VAL A 122 -16.36 -7.04 -7.69
CA VAL A 122 -17.12 -6.83 -8.93
C VAL A 122 -17.05 -5.36 -9.32
N THR A 123 -16.96 -5.08 -10.60
CA THR A 123 -16.95 -3.72 -11.15
C THR A 123 -18.21 -3.49 -11.98
N ASP A 124 -19.00 -2.49 -11.60
CA ASP A 124 -20.14 -2.00 -12.37
C ASP A 124 -19.70 -0.82 -13.24
N ARG A 125 -19.92 -0.93 -14.55
CA ARG A 125 -19.68 0.13 -15.55
C ARG A 125 -20.94 0.47 -16.36
N GLN A 126 -22.09 -0.13 -16.02
CA GLN A 126 -23.24 -0.17 -16.92
C GLN A 126 -24.17 1.01 -16.69
N GLY A 127 -24.11 2.00 -17.58
CA GLY A 127 -25.07 3.12 -17.62
C GLY A 127 -25.01 4.02 -16.38
N LEU A 128 -23.81 4.27 -15.88
CA LEU A 128 -23.59 5.17 -14.74
C LEU A 128 -23.71 6.63 -15.18
N ILE A 129 -24.57 7.38 -14.51
CA ILE A 129 -24.86 8.80 -14.81
C ILE A 129 -24.35 9.66 -13.65
N GLU A 130 -23.61 10.71 -13.96
CA GLU A 130 -23.09 11.65 -12.97
C GLU A 130 -24.23 12.30 -12.16
N GLY A 131 -24.04 12.39 -10.84
CA GLY A 131 -25.01 12.91 -9.89
C GLY A 131 -26.04 11.89 -9.41
N ARG A 132 -26.20 10.74 -10.09
CA ARG A 132 -27.15 9.70 -9.64
C ARG A 132 -26.61 8.90 -8.47
N ARG A 133 -27.53 8.53 -7.56
CA ARG A 133 -27.24 7.60 -6.47
C ARG A 133 -27.59 6.18 -6.91
N TYR A 134 -26.62 5.30 -6.79
CA TYR A 134 -26.77 3.87 -7.03
C TYR A 134 -26.76 3.13 -5.70
N THR A 135 -27.78 2.32 -5.45
CA THR A 135 -27.86 1.46 -4.26
C THR A 135 -27.69 0.01 -4.65
N TYR A 136 -26.76 -0.68 -3.99
CA TYR A 136 -26.38 -2.07 -4.24
C TYR A 136 -26.74 -2.97 -3.07
N VAL A 137 -27.14 -4.20 -3.40
CA VAL A 137 -27.48 -5.27 -2.47
C VAL A 137 -26.98 -6.59 -3.04
N VAL A 138 -26.47 -7.46 -2.16
CA VAL A 138 -26.06 -8.82 -2.52
C VAL A 138 -26.92 -9.84 -1.78
N ILE A 139 -27.28 -10.91 -2.49
CA ILE A 139 -27.80 -12.14 -1.90
C ILE A 139 -26.93 -13.32 -2.34
N VAL A 140 -26.86 -14.35 -1.51
CA VAL A 140 -26.18 -15.61 -1.85
C VAL A 140 -27.16 -16.77 -1.84
N GLU A 141 -26.85 -17.78 -2.66
CA GLU A 141 -27.65 -18.99 -2.83
C GLU A 141 -26.77 -20.21 -2.53
N ASP A 142 -27.31 -21.15 -1.75
CA ASP A 142 -26.65 -22.42 -1.45
C ASP A 142 -26.97 -23.51 -2.50
N GLY A 143 -26.34 -24.68 -2.38
CA GLY A 143 -26.50 -25.78 -3.33
C GLY A 143 -27.87 -26.43 -3.33
N GLU A 144 -28.74 -26.08 -2.37
CA GLU A 144 -30.13 -26.51 -2.30
C GLU A 144 -31.11 -25.43 -2.81
N GLY A 145 -30.59 -24.32 -3.37
CA GLY A 145 -31.39 -23.22 -3.89
C GLY A 145 -31.94 -22.27 -2.81
N ARG A 146 -31.44 -22.36 -1.57
CA ARG A 146 -31.86 -21.48 -0.47
C ARG A 146 -31.14 -20.15 -0.55
N VAL A 147 -31.91 -19.07 -0.47
CA VAL A 147 -31.43 -17.71 -0.66
C VAL A 147 -31.28 -16.99 0.68
N SER A 148 -30.17 -16.28 0.88
CA SER A 148 -29.94 -15.44 2.06
C SER A 148 -30.93 -14.27 2.12
N PRO A 149 -31.18 -13.69 3.31
CA PRO A 149 -31.67 -12.32 3.39
C PRO A 149 -30.75 -11.36 2.60
N PRO A 150 -31.26 -10.19 2.17
CA PRO A 150 -30.44 -9.17 1.53
C PRO A 150 -29.32 -8.69 2.47
N SER A 151 -28.16 -8.36 1.88
CA SER A 151 -27.09 -7.67 2.59
C SER A 151 -27.55 -6.32 3.14
N SER A 152 -26.69 -5.68 3.94
CA SER A 152 -26.77 -4.24 4.13
C SER A 152 -26.71 -3.53 2.77
N ARG A 153 -27.41 -2.40 2.66
CA ARG A 153 -27.44 -1.58 1.45
C ARG A 153 -26.20 -0.70 1.43
N VAL A 154 -25.53 -0.65 0.29
CA VAL A 154 -24.49 0.33 0.01
C VAL A 154 -25.02 1.31 -1.01
N SER A 155 -24.95 2.61 -0.71
CA SER A 155 -25.32 3.65 -1.67
C SER A 155 -24.10 4.49 -2.02
N VAL A 156 -23.89 4.73 -3.31
CA VAL A 156 -22.83 5.60 -3.82
C VAL A 156 -23.46 6.62 -4.75
N THR A 157 -23.10 7.89 -4.58
CA THR A 157 -23.43 8.91 -5.58
C THR A 157 -22.32 8.91 -6.62
N PHE A 158 -22.65 8.56 -7.85
CA PHE A 158 -21.68 8.48 -8.93
C PHE A 158 -21.28 9.89 -9.36
N GLY A 159 -20.01 10.23 -9.18
CA GLY A 159 -19.39 11.43 -9.74
C GLY A 159 -18.43 11.03 -10.85
N ALA A 160 -18.27 11.87 -11.89
CA ALA A 160 -17.23 11.60 -12.87
C ALA A 160 -15.87 11.63 -12.18
N ALA A 161 -15.15 10.51 -12.23
CA ALA A 161 -13.80 10.44 -11.71
C ALA A 161 -12.89 11.37 -12.56
N PRO A 162 -12.01 12.19 -11.97
CA PRO A 162 -11.09 13.00 -12.76
C PRO A 162 -10.10 12.12 -13.54
N ASP A 163 -9.54 12.64 -14.64
CA ASP A 163 -8.41 11.99 -15.30
C ASP A 163 -7.19 11.95 -14.36
N ALA A 164 -6.20 11.12 -14.70
CA ALA A 164 -4.94 11.09 -13.98
C ALA A 164 -4.21 12.45 -14.07
N PRO A 165 -3.56 12.92 -12.99
CA PRO A 165 -2.63 14.04 -13.05
C PRO A 165 -1.49 13.77 -14.03
N GLN A 166 -0.81 14.83 -14.46
CA GLN A 166 0.25 14.76 -15.47
C GLN A 166 1.59 15.20 -14.92
N GLY A 167 2.68 14.84 -15.59
CA GLY A 167 4.01 15.40 -15.31
C GLY A 167 4.49 15.22 -13.87
N LEU A 168 4.17 14.12 -13.21
CA LEU A 168 4.68 13.84 -11.86
C LEU A 168 6.21 13.77 -11.90
N THR A 169 6.85 14.57 -11.05
CA THR A 169 8.30 14.53 -10.81
C THR A 169 8.58 14.38 -9.33
N ALA A 170 9.73 13.77 -9.00
CA ALA A 170 10.18 13.54 -7.64
C ALA A 170 11.62 14.03 -7.47
N ALA A 171 11.80 15.02 -6.59
CA ALA A 171 13.09 15.59 -6.23
C ALA A 171 13.50 15.07 -4.84
N PRO A 172 14.50 14.17 -4.74
CA PRO A 172 14.99 13.67 -3.45
C PRO A 172 15.78 14.74 -2.69
N GLY A 173 15.62 14.78 -1.37
CA GLY A 173 16.43 15.57 -0.44
C GLY A 173 16.77 14.76 0.82
N PRO A 174 17.43 15.37 1.82
CA PRO A 174 17.78 14.69 3.06
C PRO A 174 16.50 14.32 3.83
N ARG A 175 16.26 13.01 3.98
CA ARG A 175 15.07 12.44 4.64
C ARG A 175 13.73 12.96 4.11
N GLN A 176 13.69 13.38 2.84
CA GLN A 176 12.46 13.86 2.21
C GLN A 176 12.45 13.61 0.70
N VAL A 177 11.25 13.57 0.12
CA VAL A 177 11.03 13.66 -1.34
C VAL A 177 10.03 14.76 -1.61
N ARG A 178 10.39 15.76 -2.40
CA ARG A 178 9.45 16.76 -2.93
C ARG A 178 8.85 16.23 -4.22
N LEU A 179 7.54 16.15 -4.27
CA LEU A 179 6.75 15.72 -5.42
C LEU A 179 6.05 16.94 -6.01
N THR A 180 6.07 17.07 -7.33
CA THR A 180 5.31 18.08 -8.06
C THR A 180 4.66 17.44 -9.28
N TRP A 181 3.47 17.93 -9.64
CA TRP A 181 2.71 17.43 -10.79
C TRP A 181 1.89 18.55 -11.42
N GLN A 182 1.25 18.25 -12.54
CA GLN A 182 0.31 19.12 -13.23
C GLN A 182 -1.12 18.57 -13.06
N PRO A 183 -2.14 19.44 -13.01
CA PRO A 183 -3.53 19.02 -13.00
C PRO A 183 -3.89 18.12 -14.20
N PRO A 184 -4.94 17.30 -14.09
CA PRO A 184 -5.45 16.52 -15.23
C PRO A 184 -5.95 17.44 -16.35
N ALA A 185 -5.80 16.99 -17.60
CA ALA A 185 -6.31 17.71 -18.77
C ALA A 185 -7.85 17.86 -18.74
N ARG A 186 -8.57 16.90 -18.14
CA ARG A 186 -10.00 16.98 -17.87
C ARG A 186 -10.27 16.67 -16.40
N GLY A 187 -10.73 17.67 -15.66
CA GLY A 187 -10.96 17.55 -14.22
C GLY A 187 -11.75 18.70 -13.60
N GLY A 188 -11.74 19.89 -14.21
CA GLY A 188 -12.43 21.06 -13.65
C GLY A 188 -11.71 21.62 -12.41
N PRO A 189 -12.26 22.69 -11.81
CA PRO A 189 -11.60 23.42 -10.71
C PRO A 189 -11.59 22.68 -9.37
N ASP A 190 -12.51 21.73 -9.16
CA ASP A 190 -12.72 21.08 -7.84
C ASP A 190 -11.94 19.77 -7.66
N VAL A 191 -10.84 19.60 -8.40
CA VAL A 191 -9.97 18.42 -8.30
C VAL A 191 -9.06 18.54 -7.09
N LEU A 192 -9.05 17.50 -6.27
CA LEU A 192 -8.10 17.29 -5.19
C LEU A 192 -7.17 16.14 -5.55
N TYR A 193 -6.09 15.97 -4.80
CA TYR A 193 -5.06 14.97 -5.07
C TYR A 193 -4.81 14.11 -3.84
N GLU A 194 -4.58 12.83 -4.07
CA GLU A 194 -4.03 11.90 -3.10
C GLU A 194 -2.68 11.42 -3.61
N VAL A 195 -1.66 11.51 -2.76
CA VAL A 195 -0.32 11.00 -3.07
C VAL A 195 -0.24 9.59 -2.50
N LEU A 196 0.23 8.65 -3.32
CA LEU A 196 0.42 7.26 -2.93
C LEU A 196 1.89 6.85 -3.04
N ARG A 197 2.33 6.03 -2.10
CA ARG A 197 3.70 5.53 -2.01
C ARG A 197 3.73 4.02 -1.85
N ALA A 198 4.59 3.36 -2.61
CA ALA A 198 4.92 1.94 -2.46
C ALA A 198 6.39 1.76 -2.02
N PRO A 199 6.68 0.75 -1.17
CA PRO A 199 8.03 0.48 -0.68
C PRO A 199 8.92 -0.28 -1.67
N ALA A 200 8.35 -0.82 -2.75
CA ALA A 200 9.03 -1.63 -3.76
C ALA A 200 8.28 -1.54 -5.11
N PRO A 201 8.94 -1.85 -6.25
CA PRO A 201 8.25 -1.93 -7.54
C PRO A 201 7.11 -2.95 -7.48
N GLY A 202 5.93 -2.57 -7.96
CA GLY A 202 4.76 -3.46 -8.02
C GLY A 202 4.10 -3.77 -6.68
N ALA A 203 4.64 -3.30 -5.55
CA ALA A 203 3.96 -3.43 -4.26
C ALA A 203 2.72 -2.53 -4.20
N PRO A 204 1.63 -2.94 -3.52
CA PRO A 204 0.43 -2.10 -3.38
C PRO A 204 0.76 -0.75 -2.73
N PRO A 205 0.48 0.39 -3.40
CA PRO A 205 0.78 1.69 -2.85
C PRO A 205 -0.22 2.07 -1.74
N GLN A 206 0.24 2.86 -0.77
CA GLN A 206 -0.56 3.39 0.33
C GLN A 206 -0.71 4.91 0.17
N VAL A 207 -1.89 5.45 0.50
CA VAL A 207 -2.11 6.91 0.52
C VAL A 207 -1.30 7.51 1.68
N ILE A 208 -0.48 8.52 1.38
CA ILE A 208 0.37 9.21 2.38
C ILE A 208 -0.12 10.61 2.73
N THR A 209 -1.01 11.19 1.91
CA THR A 209 -1.72 12.42 2.25
C THR A 209 -2.79 12.13 3.32
N PRO A 210 -2.84 12.85 4.46
CA PRO A 210 -3.84 12.63 5.51
C PRO A 210 -5.28 12.86 5.03
N SER A 211 -5.46 13.76 4.07
CA SER A 211 -6.71 13.97 3.33
C SER A 211 -6.40 14.50 1.93
N PRO A 212 -7.35 14.43 0.97
CA PRO A 212 -7.13 14.98 -0.36
C PRO A 212 -6.75 16.47 -0.34
N ILE A 213 -5.70 16.84 -1.08
CA ILE A 213 -5.12 18.19 -1.10
C ILE A 213 -5.41 18.92 -2.41
N ALA A 214 -5.54 20.25 -2.39
CA ALA A 214 -5.72 21.05 -3.61
C ALA A 214 -4.38 21.42 -4.29
N ALA A 215 -3.28 21.43 -3.52
CA ALA A 215 -1.96 21.77 -4.02
C ALA A 215 -1.45 20.73 -5.03
N THR A 216 -0.69 21.18 -6.02
CA THR A 216 -0.02 20.32 -7.01
C THR A 216 1.43 20.00 -6.62
N GLU A 217 1.71 20.08 -5.33
CA GLU A 217 2.98 19.70 -4.72
C GLU A 217 2.75 19.02 -3.37
N PHE A 218 3.67 18.14 -2.98
CA PHE A 218 3.68 17.48 -1.67
C PHE A 218 5.10 17.14 -1.27
N VAL A 219 5.42 17.25 0.03
CA VAL A 219 6.70 16.83 0.58
C VAL A 219 6.48 15.61 1.47
N ASP A 220 7.02 14.46 1.04
CA ASP A 220 7.04 13.25 1.84
C ASP A 220 8.25 13.28 2.78
N GLY A 221 8.03 13.58 4.06
CA GLY A 221 9.04 13.53 5.11
C GLY A 221 9.11 12.18 5.84
N GLY A 222 8.28 11.19 5.46
CA GLY A 222 8.21 9.88 6.11
C GLY A 222 9.16 8.85 5.49
N VAL A 223 10.34 9.29 5.02
CA VAL A 223 11.29 8.48 4.24
C VAL A 223 12.68 8.47 4.86
N GLU A 224 13.48 7.50 4.42
CA GLU A 224 14.84 7.27 4.90
C GLU A 224 15.83 7.43 3.75
N ASN A 225 17.01 7.97 4.06
CA ASN A 225 18.09 8.09 3.09
C ASN A 225 18.58 6.72 2.63
N GLY A 226 18.95 6.60 1.36
CA GLY A 226 19.46 5.36 0.76
C GLY A 226 18.39 4.33 0.40
N ARG A 227 17.11 4.56 0.75
CA ARG A 227 15.99 3.68 0.38
C ARG A 227 15.19 4.24 -0.79
N THR A 228 14.97 3.42 -1.82
CA THR A 228 14.15 3.83 -2.98
C THR A 228 12.66 3.64 -2.68
N TYR A 229 11.89 4.68 -2.96
CA TYR A 229 10.43 4.71 -2.84
C TYR A 229 9.79 4.96 -4.21
N TYR A 230 8.56 4.49 -4.40
CA TYR A 230 7.82 4.57 -5.65
C TYR A 230 6.55 5.37 -5.43
N TYR A 231 6.35 6.43 -6.22
CA TYR A 231 5.28 7.38 -6.04
C TYR A 231 4.34 7.41 -7.23
N THR A 232 3.06 7.57 -6.93
CA THR A 232 2.02 7.92 -7.90
C THR A 232 1.12 8.97 -7.27
N VAL A 233 0.47 9.77 -8.10
CA VAL A 233 -0.57 10.69 -7.64
C VAL A 233 -1.84 10.39 -8.40
N ARG A 234 -2.98 10.36 -7.70
CA ARG A 234 -4.29 10.33 -8.34
C ARG A 234 -5.06 11.59 -8.04
N ALA A 235 -5.89 11.97 -8.99
CA ALA A 235 -6.89 13.00 -8.81
C ALA A 235 -8.14 12.38 -8.18
N VAL A 236 -8.82 13.15 -7.34
CA VAL A 236 -10.08 12.76 -6.70
C VAL A 236 -11.06 13.92 -6.75
N ARG A 237 -12.35 13.60 -6.75
CA ARG A 237 -13.43 14.58 -6.66
C ARG A 237 -14.36 14.21 -5.52
N ARG A 238 -14.75 15.20 -4.72
CA ARG A 238 -15.81 15.04 -3.72
C ARG A 238 -17.15 15.34 -4.38
N ALA A 239 -18.07 14.40 -4.34
CA ALA A 239 -19.43 14.55 -4.83
C ALA A 239 -20.42 14.00 -3.81
N ALA A 240 -21.31 14.86 -3.29
CA ALA A 240 -22.40 14.49 -2.38
C ALA A 240 -22.01 13.49 -1.26
N GLY A 241 -20.90 13.74 -0.57
CA GLY A 241 -20.41 12.90 0.53
C GLY A 241 -19.60 11.67 0.12
N THR A 242 -19.42 11.41 -1.18
CA THR A 242 -18.56 10.35 -1.73
C THR A 242 -17.28 10.93 -2.34
N ILE A 243 -16.19 10.15 -2.35
CA ILE A 243 -14.96 10.49 -3.07
C ILE A 243 -14.89 9.62 -4.32
N ALA A 244 -15.00 10.25 -5.49
CA ALA A 244 -14.72 9.62 -6.78
C ALA A 244 -13.22 9.68 -7.05
N ARG A 245 -12.57 8.52 -7.21
CA ARG A 245 -11.13 8.41 -7.42
C ARG A 245 -10.82 8.17 -8.89
N GLY A 246 -9.98 9.03 -9.45
CA GLY A 246 -9.49 8.94 -10.81
C GLY A 246 -8.33 7.96 -10.97
N GLY A 247 -7.82 7.91 -12.20
CA GLY A 247 -6.59 7.21 -12.52
C GLY A 247 -5.36 7.78 -11.80
N VAL A 248 -4.30 6.98 -11.77
CA VAL A 248 -2.99 7.36 -11.22
C VAL A 248 -2.05 7.84 -12.33
N THR A 249 -1.11 8.72 -11.98
CA THR A 249 0.05 9.01 -12.84
C THR A 249 0.89 7.75 -13.08
N PRO A 250 1.76 7.76 -14.11
CA PRO A 250 2.88 6.82 -14.15
C PRO A 250 3.69 6.84 -12.86
N VAL A 251 4.25 5.69 -12.49
CA VAL A 251 5.08 5.54 -11.29
C VAL A 251 6.41 6.26 -11.49
N VAL A 252 6.82 7.06 -10.50
CA VAL A 252 8.18 7.63 -10.42
C VAL A 252 8.92 7.05 -9.22
N ALA A 253 10.21 6.77 -9.38
CA ALA A 253 11.06 6.30 -8.30
C ALA A 253 11.92 7.45 -7.76
N ALA A 254 12.10 7.51 -6.45
CA ALA A 254 13.01 8.45 -5.80
C ALA A 254 13.73 7.80 -4.63
N SER A 255 15.03 8.09 -4.51
CA SER A 255 15.88 7.65 -3.41
C SER A 255 16.35 8.89 -2.66
N PRO A 256 15.77 9.20 -1.48
CA PRO A 256 16.28 10.26 -0.62
C PRO A 256 17.77 10.02 -0.34
N VAL A 257 18.52 11.10 -0.36
CA VAL A 257 19.97 11.07 -0.18
C VAL A 257 20.35 12.30 0.62
N ASP A 258 21.19 12.11 1.63
CA ASP A 258 21.85 13.24 2.24
C ASP A 258 22.97 13.68 1.32
N ARG A 259 22.91 14.94 0.91
CA ARG A 259 24.00 15.58 0.14
C ARG A 259 24.66 16.71 0.92
N THR A 260 24.32 16.85 2.19
CA THR A 260 24.86 17.91 3.04
C THR A 260 26.27 17.50 3.46
N PRO A 261 27.32 18.23 3.04
CA PRO A 261 28.66 17.93 3.50
C PRO A 261 28.74 18.06 5.03
N PRO A 262 29.51 17.21 5.71
CA PRO A 262 29.80 17.40 7.13
C PRO A 262 30.51 18.74 7.38
N ALA A 263 30.54 19.20 8.63
CA ALA A 263 31.32 20.40 8.98
C ALA A 263 32.84 20.11 8.94
N PRO A 264 33.68 21.07 8.51
CA PRO A 264 35.13 20.87 8.47
C PRO A 264 35.75 20.65 9.87
N PRO A 265 36.90 19.97 9.96
CA PRO A 265 37.67 19.89 11.20
C PRO A 265 38.13 21.28 11.66
N ARG A 266 38.33 21.43 12.96
CA ARG A 266 38.80 22.67 13.60
C ARG A 266 40.13 22.44 14.31
N ASP A 267 40.77 23.52 14.73
CA ASP A 267 41.97 23.50 15.58
C ASP A 267 43.09 22.60 15.04
N LEU A 268 43.27 22.59 13.72
CA LEU A 268 44.36 21.85 13.10
C LEU A 268 45.70 22.41 13.61
N VAL A 269 46.55 21.54 14.10
CA VAL A 269 47.92 21.84 14.52
C VAL A 269 48.88 20.84 13.91
N ALA A 270 50.10 21.31 13.61
CA ALA A 270 51.17 20.51 13.05
C ALA A 270 52.46 20.68 13.87
N SER A 271 53.20 19.60 14.09
CA SER A 271 54.55 19.63 14.65
C SER A 271 55.49 18.69 13.90
N THR A 272 56.76 19.06 13.79
CA THR A 272 57.78 18.24 13.12
C THR A 272 58.52 17.34 14.09
N ALA A 273 58.83 16.12 13.67
CA ALA A 273 59.73 15.21 14.35
C ALA A 273 60.63 14.52 13.31
N GLY A 274 61.84 15.05 13.09
CA GLY A 274 62.71 14.62 12.00
C GLY A 274 62.04 14.84 10.64
N SER A 275 62.01 13.81 9.79
CA SER A 275 61.32 13.80 8.49
C SER A 275 59.81 13.52 8.59
N SER A 276 59.20 13.61 9.78
CA SER A 276 57.77 13.37 9.95
C SER A 276 57.03 14.61 10.44
N VAL A 277 55.80 14.80 9.96
CA VAL A 277 54.87 15.84 10.44
C VAL A 277 53.71 15.17 11.17
N GLN A 278 53.56 15.49 12.45
CA GLN A 278 52.44 15.04 13.27
C GLN A 278 51.33 16.08 13.23
N LEU A 279 50.15 15.66 12.81
CA LEU A 279 48.95 16.48 12.70
C LEU A 279 47.93 16.06 13.76
N ARG A 280 47.28 17.04 14.39
CA ARG A 280 46.13 16.84 15.28
C ARG A 280 45.06 17.88 15.00
N TRP A 281 43.80 17.51 15.18
CA TRP A 281 42.67 18.40 14.98
C TRP A 281 41.50 18.04 15.91
N SER A 282 40.49 18.90 15.92
CA SER A 282 39.18 18.68 16.55
C SER A 282 38.16 18.29 15.49
N GLY A 283 37.49 17.15 15.66
CA GLY A 283 36.35 16.76 14.83
C GLY A 283 35.08 17.58 15.13
N PRO A 284 34.13 17.69 14.19
CA PRO A 284 32.83 18.30 14.48
C PRO A 284 32.00 17.43 15.44
N THR A 285 31.18 18.06 16.28
CA THR A 285 30.37 17.38 17.31
C THR A 285 29.04 16.81 16.80
N ASP A 286 28.49 17.36 15.71
CA ASP A 286 27.10 17.13 15.29
C ASP A 286 26.97 16.40 13.93
N ALA A 287 28.04 15.77 13.43
CA ALA A 287 28.04 15.09 12.14
C ALA A 287 28.39 13.59 12.27
N GLU A 288 27.72 12.74 11.50
CA GLU A 288 28.15 11.36 11.25
C GLU A 288 29.43 11.37 10.38
N VAL A 289 30.58 11.58 11.03
CA VAL A 289 31.89 11.55 10.38
C VAL A 289 32.37 10.11 10.31
N ALA A 290 32.61 9.60 9.10
CA ALA A 290 33.25 8.31 8.89
C ALA A 290 34.77 8.40 9.05
N GLY A 291 35.36 9.54 8.69
CA GLY A 291 36.80 9.74 8.76
C GLY A 291 37.25 11.14 8.34
N TYR A 292 38.55 11.28 8.22
CA TYR A 292 39.22 12.53 7.86
C TYR A 292 40.18 12.29 6.70
N VAL A 293 40.23 13.22 5.74
CA VAL A 293 41.18 13.18 4.62
C VAL A 293 42.21 14.28 4.83
N VAL A 294 43.48 13.90 4.75
CA VAL A 294 44.61 14.80 5.01
C VAL A 294 45.24 15.23 3.69
N TYR A 295 45.43 16.53 3.56
CA TYR A 295 46.03 17.17 2.40
C TYR A 295 47.33 17.88 2.76
N ARG A 296 48.29 17.85 1.84
CA ARG A 296 49.56 18.58 1.93
C ARG A 296 49.77 19.40 0.67
N ALA A 297 50.36 20.58 0.78
CA ALA A 297 50.81 21.39 -0.34
C ALA A 297 52.22 21.90 -0.08
N ALA A 298 53.15 21.68 -1.01
CA ALA A 298 54.44 22.37 -0.97
C ALA A 298 54.27 23.87 -1.27
N ALA A 299 55.27 24.68 -0.93
CA ALA A 299 55.26 26.12 -1.22
C ALA A 299 54.92 26.42 -2.70
N GLY A 300 53.88 27.23 -2.92
CA GLY A 300 53.41 27.59 -4.26
C GLY A 300 52.71 26.47 -5.06
N ARG A 301 52.46 25.31 -4.45
CA ARG A 301 51.74 24.19 -5.06
C ARG A 301 50.31 24.05 -4.52
N GLU A 302 49.50 23.31 -5.27
CA GLU A 302 48.16 22.92 -4.83
C GLU A 302 48.20 21.79 -3.79
N PHE A 303 47.09 21.62 -3.07
CA PHE A 303 46.92 20.56 -2.08
C PHE A 303 46.71 19.20 -2.77
N GLU A 304 47.56 18.24 -2.42
CA GLU A 304 47.43 16.81 -2.75
C GLU A 304 46.99 16.01 -1.52
N ARG A 305 46.23 14.93 -1.74
CA ARG A 305 45.86 14.00 -0.66
C ARG A 305 47.07 13.16 -0.27
N VAL A 306 47.43 13.18 1.01
CA VAL A 306 48.55 12.40 1.56
C VAL A 306 48.12 11.24 2.46
N GLY A 307 46.87 11.24 2.92
CA GLY A 307 46.35 10.14 3.72
C GLY A 307 44.93 10.35 4.21
N SER A 308 44.48 9.44 5.06
CA SER A 308 43.18 9.53 5.73
C SER A 308 43.18 8.74 7.04
N THR A 309 42.27 9.09 7.94
CA THR A 309 42.02 8.37 9.20
C THR A 309 40.53 8.04 9.33
N THR A 310 40.20 6.98 10.08
CA THR A 310 38.81 6.65 10.41
C THR A 310 38.43 7.35 11.71
N ALA A 311 37.20 7.85 11.82
CA ALA A 311 36.69 8.40 13.08
C ALA A 311 36.67 7.32 14.18
N PRO A 312 36.91 7.65 15.46
CA PRO A 312 37.11 9.00 16.01
C PRO A 312 38.57 9.49 15.99
N THR A 313 39.48 8.86 15.25
CA THR A 313 40.91 9.24 15.26
C THR A 313 41.14 10.60 14.60
N THR A 314 41.50 11.61 15.40
CA THR A 314 41.73 13.00 14.97
C THR A 314 43.23 13.37 14.89
N SER A 315 44.06 12.41 14.48
CA SER A 315 45.50 12.61 14.32
C SER A 315 46.08 11.80 13.18
N PHE A 316 47.04 12.37 12.46
CA PHE A 316 47.75 11.70 11.37
C PHE A 316 49.25 11.99 11.44
N VAL A 317 50.09 11.04 11.00
CA VAL A 317 51.53 11.24 10.90
C VAL A 317 51.92 11.06 9.43
N ASP A 318 52.29 12.18 8.80
CA ASP A 318 52.90 12.19 7.48
C ASP A 318 54.39 11.86 7.65
N ARG A 319 54.85 10.75 7.07
CA ARG A 319 56.22 10.25 7.23
C ARG A 319 57.03 10.53 5.98
N ASP A 320 58.35 10.54 6.15
CA ASP A 320 59.32 10.66 5.06
C ASP A 320 59.11 11.92 4.19
N VAL A 321 58.71 13.02 4.84
CA VAL A 321 58.52 14.34 4.23
C VAL A 321 59.90 14.94 3.93
N PRO A 322 60.22 15.29 2.68
CA PRO A 322 61.48 15.95 2.35
C PRO A 322 61.64 17.30 3.06
N PRO A 323 62.87 17.81 3.23
CA PRO A 323 63.10 19.15 3.76
C PRO A 323 62.40 20.22 2.91
N GLY A 324 61.69 21.14 3.57
CA GLY A 324 60.93 22.18 2.90
C GLY A 324 59.75 22.72 3.71
N THR A 325 59.09 23.74 3.17
CA THR A 325 57.89 24.36 3.77
C THR A 325 56.62 23.81 3.14
N TYR A 326 55.71 23.32 3.98
CA TYR A 326 54.46 22.69 3.58
C TYR A 326 53.27 23.29 4.32
N ARG A 327 52.12 23.35 3.63
CA ARG A 327 50.81 23.61 4.22
C ARG A 327 50.04 22.32 4.36
N TYR A 328 49.34 22.14 5.47
CA TYR A 328 48.46 21.00 5.71
C TYR A 328 47.04 21.48 5.95
N ALA A 329 46.08 20.73 5.41
CA ALA A 329 44.65 20.95 5.65
C ALA A 329 43.94 19.60 5.78
N VAL A 330 42.82 19.56 6.49
CA VAL A 330 42.07 18.33 6.73
C VAL A 330 40.60 18.55 6.36
N THR A 331 39.96 17.59 5.69
CA THR A 331 38.51 17.55 5.48
C THR A 331 37.91 16.43 6.32
N THR A 332 36.63 16.53 6.63
CA THR A 332 35.82 15.41 7.15
C THR A 332 35.14 14.70 5.99
N GLN A 333 34.90 13.41 6.14
CA GLN A 333 34.20 12.57 5.18
C GLN A 333 33.00 11.86 5.85
N ASP A 334 31.84 11.84 5.19
CA ASP A 334 30.66 11.11 5.66
C ASP A 334 30.69 9.60 5.31
N ALA A 335 29.78 8.82 5.88
CA ALA A 335 29.68 7.37 5.69
C ALA A 335 28.87 6.96 4.45
N THR A 336 28.53 7.88 3.55
CA THR A 336 27.58 7.59 2.47
C THR A 336 28.21 6.79 1.31
N ALA A 337 27.38 6.09 0.52
CA ALA A 337 27.82 5.31 -0.64
C ALA A 337 28.61 6.13 -1.68
N ARG A 338 28.49 7.46 -1.65
CA ARG A 338 29.33 8.39 -2.38
C ARG A 338 29.83 9.46 -1.42
N ALA A 339 30.83 9.07 -0.64
CA ALA A 339 31.35 9.84 0.48
C ALA A 339 31.55 11.33 0.15
N ILE A 340 30.88 12.20 0.90
CA ILE A 340 30.92 13.64 0.70
C ILE A 340 31.95 14.23 1.64
N GLU A 341 32.92 14.96 1.07
CA GLU A 341 33.90 15.70 1.84
C GLU A 341 33.40 17.09 2.18
N SER A 342 33.73 17.56 3.38
CA SER A 342 33.54 18.95 3.77
C SER A 342 34.52 19.89 3.06
N ALA A 343 34.35 21.19 3.30
CA ALA A 343 35.43 22.13 3.03
C ALA A 343 36.70 21.75 3.81
N ARG A 344 37.86 22.23 3.36
CA ARG A 344 39.10 22.08 4.14
C ARG A 344 39.01 22.89 5.43
N SER A 345 39.66 22.41 6.48
CA SER A 345 39.97 23.19 7.68
C SER A 345 40.78 24.44 7.32
N GLY A 346 40.96 25.35 8.29
CA GLY A 346 42.08 26.30 8.22
C GLY A 346 43.39 25.52 8.03
N ASP A 347 44.28 26.01 7.17
CA ASP A 347 45.56 25.36 6.92
C ASP A 347 46.62 25.78 7.94
N VAL A 348 47.57 24.88 8.20
CA VAL A 348 48.75 25.14 9.02
C VAL A 348 50.01 24.98 8.20
N THR A 349 50.96 25.90 8.40
CA THR A 349 52.26 25.87 7.72
C THR A 349 53.33 25.32 8.66
N VAL A 350 54.17 24.43 8.14
CA VAL A 350 55.29 23.83 8.87
C VAL A 350 56.51 23.74 7.96
N THR A 351 57.71 23.88 8.54
CA THR A 351 58.97 23.69 7.82
C THR A 351 59.66 22.45 8.36
N VAL A 352 59.87 21.46 7.48
CA VAL A 352 60.62 20.24 7.78
C VAL A 352 62.11 20.55 7.60
N PRO A 353 62.96 20.29 8.62
CA PRO A 353 64.37 20.65 8.63
C PRO A 353 65.23 19.83 7.66
#